data_AF-A0A699Z544-F1
#
_entry.id   AF-A0A699Z544-F1
#
_cell.length_a   1.000
_cell.length_b   1.000
_cell.length_c   1.000
_cell.angle_alpha   90.00
_cell.angle_beta   90.00
_cell.angle_gamma   90.00
#
_symmetry.space_group_name_H-M   'P 1'
#
loop_
_entity.id
_entity.type
_entity.pdbx_description
1 polymer ?
#
loop_
_entity_poly.entity_id
_entity_poly.type
_entity_poly.pdbx_seq_one_letter_code
_entity_poly.pdbx_strand_id
1 'polypeptide(L)' 'MDAAKLEEMLATVTSMAKRGLRCICLSYRDLPQHDSQRSEDWLEDADALDNELIAYAIVGIKDPVRQEVPAAV' A
#
# COMPACT_ATOMS: atom_id res chain seq x y z
N MET A 1 -11.85 -6.85 6.01
CA MET A 1 -11.08 -6.32 7.16
C MET A 1 -12.07 -5.69 8.12
N ASP A 2 -12.02 -6.03 9.41
CA ASP A 2 -12.88 -5.38 10.41
C ASP A 2 -12.34 -4.00 10.82
N ALA A 3 -13.14 -3.24 11.57
CA ALA A 3 -12.79 -1.88 11.99
C ALA A 3 -11.54 -1.85 12.90
N ALA A 4 -11.36 -2.85 13.76
CA ALA A 4 -10.23 -2.92 14.69
C ALA A 4 -8.91 -3.11 13.93
N LYS A 5 -8.91 -3.99 12.91
CA LYS A 5 -7.73 -4.25 12.08
C LYS A 5 -7.39 -3.04 11.20
N LEU A 6 -8.40 -2.31 10.72
CA LEU A 6 -8.20 -1.04 10.01
C LEU A 6 -7.52 0.00 10.92
N GLU A 7 -7.99 0.15 12.15
CA GLU A 7 -7.40 1.08 13.12
C GLU A 7 -5.94 0.72 13.44
N GLU A 8 -5.66 -0.57 13.67
CA GLU A 8 -4.30 -1.09 13.88
C GLU A 8 -3.37 -0.77 12.69
N MET A 9 -3.85 -0.97 11.46
CA MET A 9 -3.10 -0.68 10.25
C MET A 9 -2.79 0.82 10.14
N LEU A 10 -3.78 1.69 10.37
CA LEU A 10 -3.60 3.14 10.32
C LEU A 10 -2.65 3.65 11.42
N ALA A 11 -2.71 3.09 12.63
CA ALA A 11 -1.78 3.39 13.70
C ALA A 11 -0.34 2.99 13.32
N THR A 12 -0.17 1.83 12.68
CA THR A 12 1.13 1.35 12.18
C THR A 12 1.70 2.28 11.11
N VAL A 13 0.91 2.64 10.10
CA VAL A 13 1.31 3.58 9.04
C VAL A 13 1.69 4.93 9.65
N THR A 14 0.90 5.44 10.59
CA THR A 14 1.18 6.72 11.26
C THR A 14 2.49 6.67 12.04
N SER A 15 2.77 5.56 12.74
CA SER A 15 4.02 5.35 13.47
C SER A 15 5.24 5.27 12.53
N MET A 16 5.09 4.62 11.37
CA MET A 16 6.13 4.57 10.34
C MET A 16 6.38 5.96 9.73
N ALA A 17 5.33 6.69 9.37
CA ALA A 17 5.42 8.03 8.80
C ALA A 17 6.09 9.02 9.77
N LYS A 18 5.78 8.96 11.08
CA LYS A 18 6.44 9.77 12.12
C LYS A 18 7.96 9.56 12.20
N ARG A 19 8.47 8.42 11.76
CA ARG A 19 9.92 8.14 11.66
C ARG A 19 10.54 8.60 10.32
N GLY A 20 9.77 9.31 9.50
CA GLY A 20 10.18 9.76 8.18
C GLY A 20 10.40 8.61 7.19
N LEU A 21 9.53 7.59 7.24
CA LEU A 21 9.48 6.52 6.24
C LEU A 21 8.42 6.84 5.20
N ARG A 22 8.75 6.68 3.91
CA ARG A 22 7.77 6.64 2.83
C ARG A 22 7.04 5.30 2.89
N CYS A 23 5.78 5.32 3.29
CA CYS A 23 4.97 4.13 3.46
C CYS A 23 4.28 3.74 2.14
N ILE A 24 4.29 2.46 1.78
CA ILE A 24 3.58 1.90 0.61
C ILE A 24 2.79 0.68 1.08
N CYS A 25 1.51 0.58 0.67
CA CYS A 25 0.67 -0.59 0.91
C CYS A 25 0.77 -1.55 -0.28
N LEU A 26 1.11 -2.80 0.01
CA LEU A 26 1.05 -3.90 -0.94
C LEU A 26 -0.29 -4.62 -0.75
N SER A 27 -0.96 -4.86 -1.87
CA SER A 27 -2.26 -5.55 -1.88
C SER A 27 -2.37 -6.41 -3.13
N TYR A 28 -3.26 -7.39 -3.08
CA TYR A 28 -3.53 -8.28 -4.21
C TYR A 28 -5.00 -8.66 -4.21
N ARG A 29 -5.49 -9.20 -5.33
CA ARG A 29 -6.81 -9.81 -5.43
C ARG A 29 -6.67 -11.10 -6.22
N ASP A 30 -7.24 -12.17 -5.70
CA ASP A 30 -7.34 -13.43 -6.42
C ASP A 30 -8.40 -13.27 -7.52
N LEU A 31 -7.99 -13.51 -8.76
CA LEU A 31 -8.88 -13.46 -9.91
C LEU A 31 -9.11 -14.88 -10.44
N PRO A 32 -10.34 -15.23 -10.85
CA PRO A 32 -10.59 -16.51 -11.50
C PRO A 32 -9.83 -16.60 -12.82
N GLN A 33 -9.36 -17.80 -13.14
CA GLN A 33 -8.62 -18.06 -14.39
C GLN A 33 -9.47 -17.78 -15.63
N HIS A 34 -10.77 -18.03 -15.54
CA HIS A 34 -11.74 -17.74 -16.58
C HIS A 34 -12.86 -16.88 -16.00
N ASP A 35 -13.10 -15.74 -16.64
CA ASP A 35 -14.19 -14.84 -16.32
C ASP A 35 -14.87 -14.43 -17.62
N SER A 36 -16.10 -14.90 -17.82
CA SER A 36 -16.88 -14.61 -19.03
C SER A 36 -17.33 -13.14 -19.11
N GLN A 37 -17.24 -12.37 -18.02
CA GLN A 37 -17.63 -10.97 -17.98
C GLN A 37 -16.45 -10.03 -18.25
N ARG A 38 -15.21 -10.55 -18.27
CA ARG A 38 -14.01 -9.76 -18.51
C ARG A 38 -13.84 -9.50 -20.01
N SER A 39 -13.98 -8.25 -20.42
CA SER A 39 -13.69 -7.80 -21.79
C SER A 39 -12.18 -7.79 -22.08
N GLU A 40 -11.79 -7.74 -23.36
CA GLU A 40 -10.39 -7.73 -23.78
C GLU A 40 -9.61 -6.52 -23.24
N ASP A 41 -10.29 -5.39 -23.05
CA ASP A 41 -9.76 -4.11 -22.57
C ASP A 41 -9.90 -3.93 -21.04
N TRP A 42 -10.41 -4.92 -20.31
CA TRP A 42 -10.67 -4.79 -18.86
C TRP A 42 -9.42 -4.43 -18.04
N LEU A 43 -8.22 -4.82 -18.51
CA LEU A 43 -6.95 -4.47 -17.86
C LEU A 43 -6.58 -2.98 -17.99
N GLU A 44 -7.26 -2.23 -18.85
CA GLU A 44 -7.04 -0.79 -19.02
C GLU A 44 -7.94 0.05 -18.09
N ASP A 45 -8.97 -0.57 -17.50
CA ASP A 45 -9.84 0.05 -16.50
C ASP A 45 -9.23 -0.04 -15.10
N ALA A 46 -8.59 1.06 -14.69
CA ALA A 46 -7.97 1.17 -13.36
C ALA A 46 -8.99 1.00 -12.22
N ASP A 47 -10.23 1.49 -12.37
CA ASP A 47 -11.24 1.39 -11.32
C ASP A 47 -11.73 -0.06 -11.17
N ALA A 48 -11.77 -0.82 -12.27
CA ALA A 48 -12.08 -2.25 -12.24
C ALA A 48 -10.93 -3.09 -11.62
N LEU A 49 -9.69 -2.64 -11.78
CA LEU A 49 -8.50 -3.30 -11.25
C LEU A 49 -8.25 -3.00 -9.77
N ASP A 50 -8.39 -1.75 -9.36
CA ASP A 50 -8.00 -1.24 -8.04
C ASP A 50 -9.14 -1.30 -7.01
N ASN A 51 -10.00 -2.31 -7.11
CA ASN A 51 -11.08 -2.56 -6.18
C ASN A 51 -10.99 -3.97 -5.55
N GLU A 52 -11.68 -4.14 -4.41
CA GLU A 52 -11.78 -5.42 -3.69
C GLU A 52 -10.44 -6.10 -3.38
N LEU A 53 -9.40 -5.29 -3.16
CA LEU A 53 -8.06 -5.75 -2.87
C LEU A 53 -7.94 -6.23 -1.41
N ILE A 54 -7.12 -7.26 -1.22
CA ILE A 54 -6.68 -7.76 0.07
C ILE A 54 -5.40 -7.04 0.45
N ALA A 55 -5.45 -6.26 1.52
CA ALA A 55 -4.25 -5.66 2.10
C ALA A 55 -3.30 -6.75 2.61
N TYR A 56 -2.07 -6.79 2.11
CA TYR A 56 -1.09 -7.82 2.43
C TYR A 56 0.00 -7.31 3.36
N ALA A 57 0.63 -6.18 3.04
CA ALA A 57 1.72 -5.63 3.84
C ALA A 57 1.85 -4.11 3.69
N ILE A 58 2.38 -3.46 4.72
CA ILE A 58 2.87 -2.07 4.64
C ILE A 58 4.40 -2.11 4.68
N VAL A 59 5.04 -1.52 3.68
CA VAL A 59 6.50 -1.36 3.64
C VAL A 59 6.88 0.10 3.83
N GLY A 60 8.03 0.33 4.47
CA GLY A 60 8.56 1.67 4.75
C GLY A 60 9.92 1.85 4.14
N ILE A 61 10.05 2.82 3.23
CA ILE A 61 11.32 3.16 2.58
C ILE A 61 11.91 4.38 3.28
N LYS A 62 13.14 4.26 3.77
CA LYS A 62 13.90 5.37 4.33
C LYS A 62 14.75 5.99 3.24
N ASP A 63 14.64 7.30 3.07
CA ASP A 63 15.66 8.09 2.39
C ASP A 63 16.60 8.67 3.46
N PRO A 64 17.76 8.02 3.72
CA PRO A 64 18.65 8.44 4.79
C PRO A 64 19.27 9.79 4.45
N VAL A 65 19.25 10.71 5.42
CA VAL A 65 19.97 11.97 5.29
C VAL A 65 21.48 11.70 5.23
N ARG A 66 22.21 12.55 4.50
CA ARG A 66 23.67 12.49 4.49
C ARG A 66 24.22 12.72 5.92
N GLN A 67 25.36 12.12 6.23
CA GLN A 67 25.89 12.06 7.60
C GLN A 67 26.19 13.45 8.19
N GLU A 68 26.58 14.41 7.34
CA GLU A 68 26.91 15.78 7.75
C GLU A 68 25.68 16.64 8.07
N VAL A 69 24.49 16.27 7.58
CA VAL A 69 23.29 17.11 7.64
C VAL A 69 22.78 17.33 9.08
N PRO A 70 22.70 16.31 9.97
CA PRO A 70 22.18 16.52 11.31
C PRO A 70 22.99 17.50 12.18
N ALA A 71 24.28 17.67 11.92
CA ALA A 71 25.13 18.61 12.66
C ALA A 71 25.07 20.05 12.11
N ALA A 72 24.50 20.23 10.92
CA ALA A 72 24.44 21.50 10.19
C ALA A 72 23.08 22.23 10.31
N VAL A 73 22.09 21.59 10.95
CA VAL A 73 20.74 22.12 11.20
C VAL A 73 20.64 22.54 12.66
#